data_AF-A0A0W0TSB0-F1
#
_entry.id   AF-A0A0W0TSB0-F1
#
_cell.length_a   1.000
_cell.length_b   1.000
_cell.length_c   1.000
_cell.angle_alpha   90.00
_cell.angle_beta   90.00
_cell.angle_gamma   90.00
#
_symmetry.space_group_name_H-M   'P 1'
#
loop_
_entity.id
_entity.type
_entity.pdbx_description
1 polymer ?
#
loop_
_entity_poly.entity_id
_entity_poly.type
_entity_poly.pdbx_seq_one_letter_code
_entity_poly.pdbx_strand_id
1 'polypeptide(L)'
;MTYYLYIPISRKKLPLDQQEAVKQWVALEKQKNKNVILCYQGEKLPALPDSAKVGVWLHGTPGAPPFTTIDSETARHHPSVSSHLRLTHKKDTILVPQIADDLVKDGLLQSFNPDSKNRLRIKLFFFDAGKQAESLASAFRNSLRKYEQYHQGHIRIDYYPGHLSELKTKQADEPAHKFICTPQSGQELRAKTLRHSFYNSEAAAPKLTIGQVNEVIKQYRAYKSSRWGGLSGRFGLNTFFSSDASLQAIDLLDNSQLSDTKRFNYAVQFLKRFPNTHLAKYLRPEIEASEKGNNQLYSGQPARAFG
;
A
#
# COMPACT_ATOMS: atom_id res chain seq x y z
N MET A 1 -9.60 18.66 0.77
CA MET A 1 -9.05 17.54 1.59
C MET A 1 -7.63 17.89 2.00
N THR A 2 -7.26 17.67 3.27
CA THR A 2 -5.89 17.93 3.76
C THR A 2 -4.97 16.74 3.51
N TYR A 3 -3.73 17.02 3.12
CA TYR A 3 -2.68 16.05 2.87
C TYR A 3 -1.44 16.46 3.65
N TYR A 4 -0.99 15.61 4.56
CA TYR A 4 0.24 15.84 5.32
C TYR A 4 1.38 15.18 4.55
N LEU A 5 2.43 15.94 4.23
CA LEU A 5 3.62 15.41 3.58
C LEU A 5 4.81 15.58 4.51
N TYR A 6 5.36 14.46 4.96
CA TYR A 6 6.53 14.40 5.81
C TYR A 6 7.79 14.17 4.96
N ILE A 7 8.79 15.02 5.16
CA ILE A 7 10.11 14.94 4.57
C ILE A 7 11.07 14.42 5.65
N PRO A 8 11.66 13.22 5.50
CA PRO A 8 12.50 12.58 6.51
C PRO A 8 13.92 13.16 6.56
N ILE A 9 14.04 14.47 6.33
CA ILE A 9 15.26 15.26 6.38
C ILE A 9 14.88 16.60 6.98
N SER A 10 15.71 17.13 7.87
CA SER A 10 15.46 18.46 8.45
C SER A 10 15.50 19.55 7.36
N ARG A 11 14.66 20.57 7.50
CA ARG A 11 14.52 21.64 6.49
C ARG A 11 15.85 22.29 6.10
N LYS A 12 16.75 22.46 7.08
CA LYS A 12 18.08 23.07 6.87
C LYS A 12 19.06 22.19 6.10
N LYS A 13 18.82 20.87 6.05
CA LYS A 13 19.68 19.88 5.39
C LYS A 13 19.13 19.40 4.05
N LEU A 14 17.91 19.81 3.68
CA LEU A 14 17.29 19.37 2.44
C LEU A 14 18.04 19.99 1.23
N PRO A 15 18.57 19.17 0.29
CA PRO A 15 19.23 19.68 -0.92
C PRO A 15 18.31 20.56 -1.77
N LEU A 16 18.88 21.54 -2.48
CA LEU A 16 18.13 22.52 -3.30
C LEU A 16 17.24 21.85 -4.34
N ASP A 17 17.75 20.83 -5.03
CA ASP A 17 17.00 20.07 -6.03
C ASP A 17 15.78 19.36 -5.42
N GLN A 18 15.92 18.82 -4.20
CA GLN A 18 14.78 18.24 -3.48
C GLN A 18 13.81 19.32 -2.98
N GLN A 19 14.29 20.51 -2.58
CA GLN A 19 13.41 21.62 -2.23
C GLN A 19 12.55 22.07 -3.41
N GLU A 20 13.13 22.16 -4.61
CA GLU A 20 12.42 22.50 -5.85
C GLU A 20 11.40 21.43 -6.20
N ALA A 21 11.80 20.16 -6.13
CA ALA A 21 10.90 19.03 -6.33
C ALA A 21 9.71 19.09 -5.37
N VAL A 22 9.94 19.41 -4.08
CA VAL A 22 8.88 19.55 -3.08
C VAL A 22 7.92 20.67 -3.41
N LYS A 23 8.45 21.85 -3.79
CA LYS A 23 7.63 22.99 -4.18
C LYS A 23 6.74 22.67 -5.38
N GLN A 24 7.30 22.03 -6.41
CA GLN A 24 6.54 21.60 -7.59
C GLN A 24 5.44 20.60 -7.22
N TRP A 25 5.77 19.58 -6.42
CA TRP A 25 4.80 18.58 -5.97
C TRP A 25 3.64 19.22 -5.20
N VAL A 26 3.94 20.15 -4.29
CA VAL A 26 2.94 20.89 -3.50
C VAL A 26 2.05 21.75 -4.40
N ALA A 27 2.64 22.46 -5.37
CA ALA A 27 1.89 23.28 -6.32
C ALA A 27 0.89 22.43 -7.13
N LEU A 28 1.32 21.26 -7.60
CA LEU A 28 0.48 20.32 -8.35
C LEU A 28 -0.68 19.75 -7.52
N GLU A 29 -0.48 19.49 -6.23
CA GLU A 29 -1.57 19.04 -5.37
C GLU A 29 -2.52 20.19 -5.00
N LYS A 30 -2.02 21.42 -4.83
CA LYS A 30 -2.85 22.62 -4.62
C LYS A 30 -3.77 22.90 -5.81
N GLN A 31 -3.28 22.77 -7.05
CA GLN A 31 -4.10 22.85 -8.27
C GLN A 31 -5.26 21.85 -8.28
N LYS A 32 -5.16 20.76 -7.50
CA LYS A 32 -6.21 19.74 -7.34
C LYS A 32 -7.08 19.96 -6.10
N ASN A 33 -7.16 21.21 -5.60
CA ASN A 33 -7.93 21.61 -4.43
C ASN A 33 -7.59 20.79 -3.16
N LYS A 34 -6.31 20.42 -3.02
CA LYS A 34 -5.80 19.79 -1.80
C LYS A 34 -4.99 20.78 -0.99
N ASN A 35 -5.27 20.82 0.31
CA ASN A 35 -4.45 21.57 1.25
C ASN A 35 -3.26 20.69 1.65
N VAL A 36 -2.05 21.09 1.29
CA VAL A 36 -0.84 20.33 1.62
C VAL A 36 -0.14 20.98 2.82
N ILE A 37 0.04 20.21 3.87
CA ILE A 37 0.82 20.60 5.05
C ILE A 37 2.17 19.89 4.98
N LEU A 38 3.23 20.65 4.76
CA LEU A 38 4.60 20.16 4.77
C LEU A 38 5.11 20.07 6.21
N CYS A 39 5.72 18.94 6.56
CA CYS A 39 6.40 18.72 7.83
C CYS A 39 7.78 18.14 7.53
N TYR A 40 8.82 18.65 8.19
CA TYR A 40 10.19 18.15 8.05
C TYR A 40 10.59 17.40 9.32
N GLN A 41 11.58 16.51 9.21
CA GLN A 41 12.11 15.79 10.36
C GLN A 41 12.51 16.75 11.50
N GLY A 42 11.98 16.48 12.70
CA GLY A 42 12.20 17.27 13.91
C GLY A 42 11.24 18.45 14.06
N GLU A 43 10.36 18.70 13.09
CA GLU A 43 9.22 19.63 13.24
C GLU A 43 8.01 18.84 13.77
N LYS A 44 7.34 19.33 14.82
CA LYS A 44 6.13 18.68 15.34
C LYS A 44 5.06 18.60 14.24
N LEU A 45 4.52 17.40 14.02
CA LEU A 45 3.34 17.19 13.22
C LEU A 45 2.17 17.94 13.87
N PRO A 46 1.37 18.69 13.10
CA PRO A 46 0.14 19.27 13.61
C PRO A 46 -0.83 18.14 14.03
N ALA A 47 -1.78 18.48 14.91
CA ALA A 47 -2.82 17.56 15.33
C ALA A 47 -3.53 16.96 14.11
N LEU A 48 -3.44 15.63 13.97
CA LEU A 48 -4.05 14.90 12.88
C LEU A 48 -5.54 14.71 13.16
N PRO A 49 -6.43 14.88 12.15
CA PRO A 49 -7.84 14.57 12.30
C PRO A 49 -8.05 13.06 12.49
N ASP A 50 -9.24 12.69 12.96
CA ASP A 50 -9.61 11.28 13.24
C ASP A 50 -9.42 10.36 12.03
N SER A 51 -9.51 10.89 10.80
CA SER A 51 -9.08 10.18 9.58
C SER A 51 -8.05 11.00 8.81
N ALA A 52 -6.78 10.60 8.89
CA ALA A 52 -5.64 11.33 8.33
C ALA A 52 -4.89 10.55 7.24
N LYS A 53 -4.31 11.29 6.29
CA LYS A 53 -3.38 10.76 5.29
C LYS A 53 -2.04 11.46 5.39
N VAL A 54 -1.00 10.69 5.71
CA VAL A 54 0.39 11.17 5.80
C VAL A 54 1.20 10.51 4.69
N GLY A 55 1.70 11.32 3.76
CA GLY A 55 2.71 10.91 2.80
C GLY A 55 4.10 11.04 3.38
N VAL A 56 4.95 10.06 3.14
CA VAL A 56 6.37 10.07 3.51
C VAL A 56 7.17 10.04 2.23
N TRP A 57 8.01 11.05 2.05
CA TRP A 57 8.82 11.18 0.86
C TRP A 57 10.16 10.44 1.02
N LEU A 58 10.39 9.40 0.24
CA LEU A 58 11.57 8.53 0.36
C LEU A 58 12.40 8.54 -0.92
N HIS A 59 13.34 9.50 -1.00
CA HIS A 59 14.35 9.54 -2.07
C HIS A 59 15.56 8.67 -1.74
N GLY A 60 16.19 8.18 -2.80
CA GLY A 60 17.44 7.42 -2.73
C GLY A 60 17.29 5.98 -3.20
N THR A 61 18.43 5.39 -3.48
CA THR A 61 18.56 4.00 -3.91
C THR A 61 18.89 3.15 -2.68
N PRO A 62 18.26 1.98 -2.52
CA PRO A 62 18.56 1.08 -1.43
C PRO A 62 19.96 0.47 -1.56
N GLY A 63 20.58 0.17 -0.42
CA GLY A 63 21.82 -0.61 -0.40
C GLY A 63 21.63 -2.04 -0.92
N ALA A 64 22.73 -2.79 -0.99
CA ALA A 64 22.68 -4.19 -1.40
C ALA A 64 21.86 -5.03 -0.41
N PRO A 65 21.03 -5.98 -0.88
CA PRO A 65 20.30 -6.89 -0.02
C PRO A 65 21.26 -7.76 0.81
N PRO A 66 20.86 -8.20 2.02
CA PRO A 66 21.73 -8.99 2.87
C PRO A 66 21.87 -10.41 2.32
N PHE A 67 23.01 -11.06 2.57
CA PHE A 67 23.25 -12.45 2.19
C PHE A 67 22.37 -13.45 2.97
N THR A 68 21.94 -13.07 4.17
CA THR A 68 21.08 -13.86 5.04
C THR A 68 19.86 -13.05 5.45
N THR A 69 18.74 -13.73 5.70
CA THR A 69 17.54 -13.06 6.21
C THR A 69 17.76 -12.75 7.69
N ILE A 70 17.82 -11.46 8.03
CA ILE A 70 17.96 -10.96 9.40
C ILE A 70 16.74 -10.09 9.70
N ASP A 71 16.22 -10.18 10.92
CA ASP A 71 15.14 -9.29 11.37
C ASP A 71 15.54 -7.82 11.24
N SER A 72 14.61 -6.97 10.77
CA SER A 72 14.88 -5.57 10.48
C SER A 72 15.24 -4.74 11.72
N GLU A 73 14.67 -5.07 12.89
CA GLU A 73 15.01 -4.38 14.14
C GLU A 73 16.39 -4.80 14.65
N THR A 74 16.80 -6.05 14.45
CA THR A 74 18.20 -6.44 14.71
C THR A 74 19.13 -5.74 13.73
N ALA A 75 18.85 -5.82 12.42
CA ALA A 75 19.72 -5.32 11.38
C ALA A 75 19.97 -3.80 11.48
N ARG A 76 18.96 -3.00 11.86
CA ARG A 76 19.12 -1.52 11.99
C ARG A 76 20.17 -1.10 13.02
N HIS A 77 20.48 -1.93 14.01
CA HIS A 77 21.47 -1.64 15.06
C HIS A 77 22.89 -2.08 14.69
N HIS A 78 23.06 -2.81 13.58
CA HIS A 78 24.35 -3.33 13.14
C HIS A 78 24.73 -2.73 11.77
N PRO A 79 25.68 -1.78 11.72
CA PRO A 79 26.08 -1.11 10.48
C PRO A 79 26.46 -2.07 9.35
N SER A 80 27.12 -3.19 9.67
CA SER A 80 27.58 -4.22 8.72
C SER A 80 26.45 -4.93 7.96
N VAL A 81 25.23 -4.95 8.49
CA VAL A 81 24.08 -5.63 7.88
C VAL A 81 22.90 -4.70 7.61
N SER A 82 22.95 -3.44 8.05
CA SER A 82 21.86 -2.46 7.89
C SER A 82 21.75 -1.82 6.50
N SER A 83 22.68 -2.08 5.58
CA SER A 83 22.79 -1.38 4.28
C SER A 83 21.51 -1.46 3.45
N HIS A 84 20.87 -2.63 3.39
CA HIS A 84 19.61 -2.87 2.68
C HIS A 84 18.40 -2.12 3.26
N LEU A 85 18.51 -1.58 4.47
CA LEU A 85 17.47 -0.78 5.13
C LEU A 85 17.66 0.72 4.92
N ARG A 86 18.75 1.12 4.25
CA ARG A 86 19.11 2.51 4.00
C ARG A 86 18.72 2.93 2.60
N LEU A 87 18.33 4.19 2.46
CA LEU A 87 18.20 4.87 1.18
C LEU A 87 19.30 5.91 1.07
N THR A 88 20.09 5.86 0.00
CA THR A 88 21.16 6.80 -0.25
C THR A 88 20.82 7.64 -1.48
N HIS A 89 20.86 8.96 -1.33
CA HIS A 89 20.74 9.91 -2.43
C HIS A 89 21.91 10.89 -2.34
N LYS A 90 22.80 10.88 -3.35
CA LYS A 90 24.06 11.65 -3.33
C LYS A 90 24.87 11.34 -2.06
N LYS A 91 25.06 12.32 -1.17
CA LYS A 91 25.80 12.17 0.09
C LYS A 91 24.89 11.86 1.28
N ASP A 92 23.58 11.98 1.12
CA ASP A 92 22.61 11.79 2.20
C ASP A 92 22.18 10.33 2.27
N THR A 93 22.23 9.77 3.47
CA THR A 93 21.79 8.40 3.72
C THR A 93 20.82 8.40 4.88
N ILE A 94 19.62 7.88 4.65
CA ILE A 94 18.56 7.75 5.66
C ILE A 94 18.30 6.27 5.94
N LEU A 95 18.04 5.93 7.21
CA LEU A 95 17.69 4.58 7.63
C LEU A 95 16.17 4.49 7.75
N VAL A 96 15.51 3.68 6.93
CA VAL A 96 14.04 3.66 6.84
C VAL A 96 13.34 3.32 8.17
N PRO A 97 13.80 2.34 8.98
CA PRO A 97 13.36 2.13 10.36
C PRO A 97 13.37 3.39 11.24
N GLN A 98 14.40 4.22 11.11
CA GLN A 98 14.53 5.45 11.92
C GLN A 98 13.47 6.48 11.56
N ILE A 99 13.01 6.51 10.30
CA ILE A 99 11.97 7.44 9.85
C ILE A 99 10.65 7.19 10.58
N ALA A 100 10.33 5.92 10.86
CA ALA A 100 9.15 5.58 11.65
C ALA A 100 9.24 6.13 13.07
N ASP A 101 10.41 6.02 13.70
CA ASP A 101 10.67 6.52 15.05
C ASP A 101 10.59 8.04 15.12
N ASP A 102 11.20 8.70 14.14
CA ASP A 102 11.18 10.16 14.04
C ASP A 102 9.76 10.68 13.83
N LEU A 103 8.96 10.01 12.98
CA LEU A 103 7.54 10.34 12.80
C LEU A 103 6.73 10.21 14.10
N VAL A 104 6.96 9.13 14.87
CA VAL A 104 6.27 8.95 16.15
C VAL A 104 6.68 10.03 17.15
N LYS A 105 7.99 10.33 17.24
CA LYS A 105 8.53 11.41 18.07
C LYS A 105 7.95 12.78 17.67
N ASP A 106 7.75 12.99 16.38
CA ASP A 106 7.19 14.22 15.83
C ASP A 106 5.65 14.27 15.97
N GLY A 107 5.00 13.21 16.46
CA GLY A 107 3.58 13.22 16.86
C GLY A 107 2.63 12.37 16.02
N LEU A 108 3.12 11.50 15.15
CA LEU A 108 2.29 10.69 14.21
C LEU A 108 1.17 9.90 14.92
N LEU A 109 1.47 9.35 16.09
CA LEU A 109 0.56 8.48 16.86
C LEU A 109 0.01 9.16 18.11
N GLN A 110 0.18 10.47 18.28
CA GLN A 110 -0.20 11.18 19.51
C GLN A 110 -1.70 11.05 19.84
N SER A 111 -2.56 10.96 18.83
CA SER A 111 -4.02 10.84 19.00
C SER A 111 -4.51 9.38 19.10
N PHE A 112 -3.63 8.39 19.01
CA PHE A 112 -3.98 6.97 19.05
C PHE A 112 -3.97 6.51 20.51
N ASN A 113 -5.15 6.17 21.01
CA ASN A 113 -5.41 5.69 22.37
C ASN A 113 -6.42 4.52 22.32
N PRO A 114 -6.60 3.72 23.39
CA PRO A 114 -7.46 2.53 23.37
C PRO A 114 -8.91 2.77 22.92
N ASP A 115 -9.45 3.97 23.19
CA ASP A 115 -10.82 4.35 22.84
C ASP A 115 -10.92 5.01 21.45
N SER A 116 -9.80 5.27 20.80
CA SER A 116 -9.76 6.03 19.56
C SER A 116 -10.26 5.18 18.39
N LYS A 117 -11.20 5.75 17.63
CA LYS A 117 -11.63 5.23 16.33
C LYS A 117 -10.78 5.80 15.18
N ASN A 118 -9.58 6.27 15.50
CA ASN A 118 -8.73 6.98 14.56
C ASN A 118 -8.22 6.05 13.46
N ARG A 119 -8.11 6.63 12.27
CA ARG A 119 -7.75 5.97 11.04
C ARG A 119 -6.61 6.73 10.40
N LEU A 120 -5.46 6.08 10.34
CA LEU A 120 -4.26 6.67 9.74
C LEU A 120 -3.90 5.91 8.48
N ARG A 121 -3.69 6.64 7.40
CA ARG A 121 -3.14 6.12 6.16
C ARG A 121 -1.76 6.73 5.92
N ILE A 122 -0.73 5.92 6.09
CA ILE A 122 0.66 6.29 5.80
C ILE A 122 0.96 5.87 4.36
N LYS A 123 1.55 6.76 3.55
CA LYS A 123 1.90 6.49 2.16
C LYS A 123 3.39 6.67 1.96
N LEU A 124 4.11 5.57 1.75
CA LEU A 124 5.54 5.55 1.53
C LEU A 124 5.84 5.69 0.03
N PHE A 125 6.25 6.88 -0.40
CA PHE A 125 6.63 7.15 -1.79
C PHE A 125 8.11 6.89 -1.98
N PHE A 126 8.45 5.67 -2.39
CA PHE A 126 9.81 5.33 -2.77
C PHE A 126 10.07 5.75 -4.20
N PHE A 127 11.07 6.60 -4.41
CA PHE A 127 11.39 7.10 -5.75
C PHE A 127 12.30 6.16 -6.54
N ASP A 128 13.19 5.43 -5.85
CA ASP A 128 14.16 4.56 -6.52
C ASP A 128 14.43 3.24 -5.77
N ALA A 129 13.43 2.73 -5.03
CA ALA A 129 13.60 1.49 -4.26
C ALA A 129 13.39 0.20 -5.07
N GLY A 130 12.68 0.27 -6.21
CA GLY A 130 12.36 -0.88 -7.05
C GLY A 130 11.89 -2.10 -6.25
N LYS A 131 12.47 -3.27 -6.53
CA LYS A 131 12.11 -4.54 -5.87
C LYS A 131 12.33 -4.55 -4.35
N GLN A 132 13.15 -3.65 -3.80
CA GLN A 132 13.42 -3.61 -2.35
C GLN A 132 12.40 -2.78 -1.56
N ALA A 133 11.47 -2.09 -2.23
CA ALA A 133 10.46 -1.25 -1.59
C ALA A 133 9.59 -1.99 -0.58
N GLU A 134 9.27 -3.26 -0.84
CA GLU A 134 8.51 -4.11 0.11
C GLU A 134 9.30 -4.37 1.39
N SER A 135 10.59 -4.72 1.26
CA SER A 135 11.48 -4.95 2.41
C SER A 135 11.61 -3.68 3.26
N LEU A 136 11.84 -2.54 2.62
CA LEU A 136 11.93 -1.24 3.30
C LEU A 136 10.62 -0.85 3.98
N ALA A 137 9.47 -1.03 3.31
CA ALA A 137 8.16 -0.74 3.88
C ALA A 137 7.81 -1.67 5.05
N SER A 138 8.24 -2.94 4.97
CA SER A 138 8.12 -3.91 6.07
C SER A 138 8.97 -3.50 7.26
N ALA A 139 10.22 -3.06 7.03
CA ALA A 139 11.10 -2.56 8.07
C ALA A 139 10.53 -1.30 8.76
N PHE A 140 10.01 -0.34 7.98
CA PHE A 140 9.28 0.82 8.50
C PHE A 140 8.11 0.41 9.40
N ARG A 141 7.30 -0.56 8.94
CA ARG A 141 6.17 -1.09 9.71
C ARG A 141 6.64 -1.76 11.00
N ASN A 142 7.69 -2.58 10.96
CA ASN A 142 8.22 -3.28 12.12
C ASN A 142 8.67 -2.29 13.20
N SER A 143 9.31 -1.19 12.81
CA SER A 143 9.68 -0.13 13.75
C SER A 143 8.47 0.55 14.40
N LEU A 144 7.34 0.68 13.69
CA LEU A 144 6.11 1.19 14.31
C LEU A 144 5.48 0.21 15.32
N ARG A 145 5.67 -1.11 15.14
CA ARG A 145 5.03 -2.14 15.99
C ARG A 145 5.47 -2.11 17.45
N LYS A 146 6.61 -1.47 17.77
CA LYS A 146 7.09 -1.36 19.15
C LYS A 146 6.32 -0.33 19.98
N TYR A 147 5.55 0.55 19.35
CA TYR A 147 4.75 1.56 20.04
C TYR A 147 3.36 1.01 20.34
N GLU A 148 2.90 1.09 21.60
CA GLU A 148 1.57 0.62 21.99
C GLU A 148 0.45 1.28 21.17
N GLN A 149 0.60 2.58 20.90
CA GLN A 149 -0.35 3.37 20.12
C GLN A 149 -0.54 2.83 18.69
N TYR A 150 0.45 2.14 18.12
CA TYR A 150 0.32 1.53 16.80
C TYR A 150 -0.76 0.45 16.76
N HIS A 151 -1.00 -0.22 17.90
CA HIS A 151 -2.03 -1.25 18.03
C HIS A 151 -3.39 -0.67 18.41
N GLN A 152 -3.48 0.63 18.69
CA GLN A 152 -4.66 1.32 19.18
C GLN A 152 -5.36 2.11 18.07
N GLY A 153 -6.14 1.44 17.22
CA GLY A 153 -6.87 2.05 16.11
C GLY A 153 -6.60 1.37 14.77
N HIS A 154 -6.91 2.03 13.66
CA HIS A 154 -6.78 1.44 12.32
C HIS A 154 -5.68 2.16 11.51
N ILE A 155 -4.56 1.49 11.29
CA ILE A 155 -3.42 2.03 10.54
C ILE A 155 -3.21 1.21 9.28
N ARG A 156 -3.21 1.90 8.13
CA ARG A 156 -2.89 1.35 6.82
C ARG A 156 -1.62 2.00 6.30
N ILE A 157 -0.63 1.19 5.95
CA ILE A 157 0.63 1.63 5.34
C ILE A 157 0.62 1.21 3.88
N ASP A 158 0.54 2.17 2.98
CA ASP A 158 0.70 1.94 1.56
C ASP A 158 2.15 2.15 1.15
N TYR A 159 2.71 1.25 0.36
CA TYR A 159 3.97 1.50 -0.33
C TYR A 159 3.80 1.39 -1.84
N TYR A 160 4.62 2.18 -2.54
CA TYR A 160 4.64 2.27 -3.99
C TYR A 160 6.01 1.73 -4.46
N PRO A 161 6.07 0.51 -5.03
CA PRO A 161 7.32 -0.23 -5.24
C PRO A 161 8.08 0.12 -6.53
N GLY A 162 7.58 1.05 -7.33
CA GLY A 162 8.20 1.37 -8.62
C GLY A 162 9.16 2.55 -8.55
N HIS A 163 9.95 2.72 -9.61
CA HIS A 163 10.65 3.98 -9.84
C HIS A 163 9.59 5.05 -10.11
N LEU A 164 9.21 5.80 -9.08
CA LEU A 164 8.36 6.97 -9.29
C LEU A 164 9.15 7.88 -10.21
N SER A 165 8.58 8.20 -11.36
CA SER A 165 9.22 9.15 -12.26
C SER A 165 9.30 10.45 -11.48
N GLU A 166 10.53 10.86 -11.12
CA GLU A 166 10.78 12.17 -10.53
C GLU A 166 10.25 13.20 -11.51
N LEU A 167 9.05 13.72 -11.25
CA LEU A 167 8.49 14.96 -11.80
C LEU A 167 8.56 15.15 -13.32
N LYS A 168 8.69 14.09 -14.13
CA LYS A 168 8.58 14.23 -15.59
C LYS A 168 7.12 14.39 -15.98
N THR A 169 6.66 15.64 -16.10
CA THR A 169 5.37 15.98 -16.72
C THR A 169 5.22 15.17 -18.01
N LYS A 170 4.40 14.11 -18.00
CA LYS A 170 4.01 13.47 -19.24
C LYS A 170 2.81 14.20 -19.82
N GLN A 171 2.75 14.14 -21.15
CA GLN A 171 1.74 14.71 -22.01
C GLN A 171 0.32 14.33 -21.55
N ALA A 172 -0.60 15.29 -21.68
CA ALA A 172 -2.01 15.25 -21.27
C ALA A 172 -2.27 15.43 -19.76
N ASP A 173 -2.22 16.69 -19.30
CA ASP A 173 -2.90 17.26 -18.10
C ASP A 173 -2.82 16.54 -16.75
N GLU A 174 -2.02 15.48 -16.62
CA GLU A 174 -1.86 14.73 -15.38
C GLU A 174 -0.40 14.69 -14.90
N PRO A 175 -0.15 15.01 -13.62
CA PRO A 175 1.22 15.13 -13.14
C PRO A 175 1.90 13.78 -12.92
N ALA A 176 3.19 13.77 -13.25
CA ALA A 176 4.13 12.64 -13.23
C ALA A 176 4.16 11.83 -11.94
N HIS A 177 4.01 12.49 -10.78
CA HIS A 177 4.25 11.90 -9.46
C HIS A 177 3.20 10.87 -9.02
N LYS A 178 2.23 10.55 -9.89
CA LYS A 178 1.24 9.49 -9.70
C LYS A 178 1.41 8.34 -10.67
N PHE A 179 2.49 8.33 -11.44
CA PHE A 179 2.80 7.31 -12.41
C PHE A 179 4.18 6.71 -12.10
N ILE A 180 4.30 5.43 -12.41
CA ILE A 180 5.48 4.61 -12.27
C ILE A 180 5.84 4.15 -13.67
N CYS A 181 7.10 4.28 -14.05
CA CYS A 181 7.60 3.65 -15.27
C CYS A 181 7.98 2.19 -14.95
N THR A 182 7.40 1.23 -15.66
CA THR A 182 7.80 -0.17 -15.52
C THR A 182 9.06 -0.44 -16.36
N PRO A 183 10.19 -0.88 -15.76
CA PRO A 183 11.46 -1.02 -16.46
C PRO A 183 11.41 -1.98 -17.66
N GLN A 184 10.53 -2.98 -17.61
CA GLN A 184 10.46 -4.07 -18.59
C GLN A 184 9.72 -3.69 -19.88
N SER A 185 8.76 -2.77 -19.82
CA SER A 185 7.91 -2.40 -20.96
C SER A 185 8.02 -0.93 -21.34
N GLY A 186 8.68 -0.10 -20.53
CA GLY A 186 8.71 1.37 -20.69
C GLY A 186 7.34 2.04 -20.54
N GLN A 187 6.29 1.28 -20.21
CA GLN A 187 4.94 1.80 -20.03
C GLN A 187 4.82 2.51 -18.68
N GLU A 188 4.06 3.59 -18.67
CA GLU A 188 3.70 4.27 -17.43
C GLU A 188 2.39 3.73 -16.88
N LEU A 189 2.45 3.20 -15.67
CA LEU A 189 1.30 2.74 -14.92
C LEU A 189 1.01 3.71 -13.79
N ARG A 190 -0.27 3.94 -13.49
CA ARG A 190 -0.66 4.70 -12.31
C ARG A 190 -0.07 4.05 -11.06
N ALA A 191 0.62 4.80 -10.21
CA ALA A 191 1.18 4.31 -8.94
C ALA A 191 0.15 3.57 -8.07
N LYS A 192 -1.13 3.98 -8.14
CA LYS A 192 -2.23 3.32 -7.42
C LYS A 192 -2.43 1.85 -7.82
N THR A 193 -2.07 1.44 -9.04
CA THR A 193 -2.27 0.06 -9.54
C THR A 193 -1.19 -0.89 -9.06
N LEU A 194 0.00 -0.36 -8.75
CA LEU A 194 1.12 -1.12 -8.19
C LEU A 194 1.23 -0.95 -6.66
N ARG A 195 0.26 -0.29 -6.03
CA ARG A 195 0.26 -0.03 -4.60
C ARG A 195 0.01 -1.31 -3.83
N HIS A 196 0.83 -1.55 -2.82
CA HIS A 196 0.61 -2.60 -1.82
C HIS A 196 0.32 -1.96 -0.46
N SER A 197 -0.38 -2.69 0.41
CA SER A 197 -0.83 -2.17 1.70
C SER A 197 -0.56 -3.16 2.82
N PHE A 198 0.01 -2.66 3.92
CA PHE A 198 0.03 -3.35 5.21
C PHE A 198 -1.02 -2.74 6.14
N TYR A 199 -1.50 -3.55 7.07
CA TYR A 199 -2.47 -3.15 8.09
C TYR A 199 -1.91 -3.51 9.47
N ASN A 200 -2.22 -2.69 10.48
CA ASN A 200 -1.88 -2.99 11.87
C ASN A 200 -2.80 -4.07 12.48
N SER A 201 -4.04 -4.19 11.99
CA SER A 201 -5.01 -5.18 12.45
C SER A 201 -5.80 -5.80 11.30
N GLU A 202 -6.28 -7.04 11.47
CA GLU A 202 -7.12 -7.71 10.48
C GLU A 202 -8.49 -7.04 10.32
N ALA A 203 -9.01 -6.42 11.38
CA ALA A 203 -10.27 -5.68 11.34
C ALA A 203 -10.23 -4.49 10.35
N ALA A 204 -9.04 -3.93 10.14
CA ALA A 204 -8.82 -2.77 9.31
C ALA A 204 -8.49 -3.11 7.83
N ALA A 205 -8.23 -4.38 7.53
CA ALA A 205 -7.91 -4.88 6.20
C ALA A 205 -9.17 -5.09 5.34
N PRO A 206 -9.07 -5.08 4.01
CA PRO A 206 -10.14 -5.55 3.13
C PRO A 206 -10.40 -7.04 3.37
N LYS A 207 -11.66 -7.43 3.21
CA LYS A 207 -12.18 -8.76 3.55
C LYS A 207 -12.94 -9.36 2.38
N LEU A 208 -12.89 -10.67 2.27
CA LEU A 208 -13.71 -11.44 1.34
C LEU A 208 -14.41 -12.52 2.16
N THR A 209 -15.72 -12.36 2.36
CA THR A 209 -16.52 -13.27 3.16
C THR A 209 -16.74 -14.59 2.43
N ILE A 210 -17.02 -15.66 3.18
CA ILE A 210 -17.39 -16.95 2.58
C ILE A 210 -18.69 -16.83 1.76
N GLY A 211 -19.64 -16.00 2.19
CA GLY A 211 -20.89 -15.76 1.45
C GLY A 211 -20.64 -15.17 0.06
N GLN A 212 -19.73 -14.20 -0.05
CA GLN A 212 -19.32 -13.63 -1.34
C GLN A 212 -18.64 -14.68 -2.22
N VAL A 213 -17.79 -15.53 -1.64
CA VAL A 213 -17.13 -16.61 -2.38
C VAL A 213 -18.13 -17.65 -2.89
N ASN A 214 -19.12 -18.02 -2.08
CA ASN A 214 -20.17 -18.96 -2.49
C ASN A 214 -20.95 -18.44 -3.70
N GLU A 215 -21.24 -17.14 -3.75
CA GLU A 215 -21.89 -16.53 -4.89
C GLU A 215 -20.98 -16.52 -6.14
N VAL A 216 -19.69 -16.19 -5.99
CA VAL A 216 -18.70 -16.29 -7.07
C VAL A 216 -18.60 -17.72 -7.62
N ILE A 217 -18.54 -18.73 -6.73
CA ILE A 217 -18.49 -20.15 -7.11
C ILE A 217 -19.78 -20.55 -7.83
N LYS A 218 -20.94 -20.12 -7.34
CA LYS A 218 -22.24 -20.39 -7.98
C LYS A 218 -22.31 -19.82 -9.38
N GLN A 219 -21.90 -18.56 -9.58
CA GLN A 219 -21.83 -17.93 -10.91
C GLN A 219 -20.86 -18.65 -11.84
N TYR A 220 -19.69 -19.04 -11.32
CA TYR A 220 -18.71 -19.80 -12.08
C TYR A 220 -19.23 -21.19 -12.50
N ARG A 221 -19.87 -21.93 -11.58
CA ARG A 221 -20.46 -23.24 -11.85
C ARG A 221 -21.63 -23.14 -12.84
N ALA A 222 -22.49 -22.12 -12.71
CA ALA A 222 -23.56 -21.85 -13.66
C ALA A 222 -23.01 -21.64 -15.09
N TYR A 223 -21.95 -20.84 -15.22
CA TYR A 223 -21.25 -20.64 -16.48
C TYR A 223 -20.65 -21.92 -17.07
N LYS A 224 -20.09 -22.80 -16.23
CA LYS A 224 -19.59 -24.09 -16.70
C LYS A 224 -20.72 -24.99 -17.16
N SER A 225 -21.82 -25.05 -16.40
CA SER A 225 -22.98 -25.87 -16.71
C SER A 225 -23.69 -25.49 -18.00
N SER A 226 -23.56 -24.23 -18.44
CA SER A 226 -24.10 -23.76 -19.73
C SER A 226 -23.24 -24.13 -20.94
N ARG A 227 -22.05 -24.74 -20.74
CA ARG A 227 -21.22 -25.22 -21.86
C ARG A 227 -21.91 -26.40 -22.55
N TRP A 228 -21.77 -26.46 -23.88
CA TRP A 228 -22.45 -27.45 -24.74
C TRP A 228 -23.98 -27.43 -24.58
N GLY A 229 -24.58 -26.24 -24.66
CA GLY A 229 -26.04 -26.08 -24.63
C GLY A 229 -26.72 -26.56 -23.33
N GLY A 230 -25.99 -26.59 -22.21
CA GLY A 230 -26.53 -27.08 -20.93
C GLY A 230 -26.24 -28.56 -20.63
N LEU A 231 -25.67 -29.30 -21.59
CA LEU A 231 -25.39 -30.74 -21.41
C LEU A 231 -24.27 -31.00 -20.40
N SER A 232 -23.27 -30.11 -20.31
CA SER A 232 -22.21 -30.22 -19.30
C SER A 232 -22.74 -30.19 -17.86
N GLY A 233 -23.78 -29.39 -17.61
CA GLY A 233 -24.52 -29.39 -16.35
C GLY A 233 -25.28 -30.69 -16.11
N ARG A 234 -26.01 -31.19 -17.13
CA ARG A 234 -26.78 -32.45 -17.05
C ARG A 234 -25.91 -33.69 -16.79
N PHE A 235 -24.68 -33.71 -17.29
CA PHE A 235 -23.74 -34.83 -17.12
C PHE A 235 -22.70 -34.61 -16.02
N GLY A 236 -22.79 -33.52 -15.24
CA GLY A 236 -21.84 -33.24 -14.16
C GLY A 236 -20.40 -32.95 -14.62
N LEU A 237 -20.19 -32.57 -15.89
CA LEU A 237 -18.87 -32.39 -16.51
C LEU A 237 -18.22 -31.02 -16.19
N ASN A 238 -18.74 -30.28 -15.21
CA ASN A 238 -18.28 -28.92 -14.90
C ASN A 238 -16.78 -28.85 -14.54
N THR A 239 -16.25 -29.91 -13.95
CA THR A 239 -14.83 -30.04 -13.58
C THR A 239 -13.94 -30.16 -14.80
N PHE A 240 -14.36 -30.88 -15.85
CA PHE A 240 -13.62 -31.04 -17.10
C PHE A 240 -13.43 -29.73 -17.88
N PHE A 241 -14.33 -28.77 -17.68
CA PHE A 241 -14.22 -27.45 -18.31
C PHE A 241 -13.49 -26.44 -17.44
N SER A 242 -13.08 -26.79 -16.22
CA SER A 242 -12.36 -25.91 -15.30
C SER A 242 -10.86 -26.14 -15.40
N SER A 243 -10.06 -25.08 -15.27
CA SER A 243 -8.62 -25.27 -15.11
C SER A 243 -8.31 -25.73 -13.69
N ASP A 244 -7.26 -26.55 -13.52
CA ASP A 244 -6.79 -26.99 -12.19
C ASP A 244 -6.56 -25.81 -11.24
N ALA A 245 -5.99 -24.72 -11.77
CA ALA A 245 -5.80 -23.48 -11.02
C ALA A 245 -7.10 -22.88 -10.49
N SER A 246 -8.20 -22.95 -11.27
CA SER A 246 -9.51 -22.45 -10.83
C SER A 246 -10.13 -23.38 -9.78
N LEU A 247 -9.95 -24.70 -9.92
CA LEU A 247 -10.45 -25.67 -8.94
C LEU A 247 -9.73 -25.53 -7.60
N GLN A 248 -8.39 -25.49 -7.62
CA GLN A 248 -7.59 -25.26 -6.42
C GLN A 248 -7.93 -23.93 -5.74
N ALA A 249 -8.17 -22.87 -6.52
CA ALA A 249 -8.58 -21.59 -5.97
C ALA A 249 -9.96 -21.67 -5.32
N ILE A 250 -10.92 -22.40 -5.93
CA ILE A 250 -12.24 -22.62 -5.34
C ILE A 250 -12.11 -23.38 -4.02
N ASP A 251 -11.41 -24.51 -3.99
CA ASP A 251 -11.24 -25.33 -2.80
C ASP A 251 -10.60 -24.54 -1.64
N LEU A 252 -9.61 -23.72 -1.96
CA LEU A 252 -8.93 -22.89 -0.97
C LEU A 252 -9.82 -21.74 -0.46
N LEU A 253 -10.58 -21.09 -1.34
CA LEU A 253 -11.45 -19.97 -0.98
C LEU A 253 -12.71 -20.42 -0.23
N ASP A 254 -13.23 -21.60 -0.54
CA ASP A 254 -14.41 -22.22 0.10
C ASP A 254 -14.11 -22.78 1.49
N ASN A 255 -12.83 -22.85 1.87
CA ASN A 255 -12.44 -23.31 3.20
C ASN A 255 -13.00 -22.39 4.30
N SER A 256 -13.87 -22.94 5.15
CA SER A 256 -14.51 -22.22 6.26
C SER A 256 -13.56 -21.85 7.39
N GLN A 257 -12.41 -22.53 7.51
CA GLN A 257 -11.37 -22.22 8.49
C GLN A 257 -10.50 -21.02 8.07
N LEU A 258 -10.62 -20.56 6.83
CA LEU A 258 -9.87 -19.42 6.33
C LEU A 258 -10.49 -18.10 6.80
N SER A 259 -9.71 -17.21 7.43
CA SER A 259 -10.22 -15.89 7.80
C SER A 259 -10.52 -15.05 6.56
N ASP A 260 -11.51 -14.13 6.64
CA ASP A 260 -11.92 -13.31 5.49
C ASP A 260 -10.78 -12.48 4.90
N THR A 261 -9.85 -12.02 5.74
CA THR A 261 -8.66 -11.29 5.32
C THR A 261 -7.69 -12.19 4.55
N LYS A 262 -7.48 -13.43 5.02
CA LYS A 262 -6.64 -14.41 4.30
C LYS A 262 -7.32 -14.79 2.97
N ARG A 263 -8.63 -15.02 2.97
CA ARG A 263 -9.43 -15.30 1.77
C ARG A 263 -9.30 -14.19 0.74
N PHE A 264 -9.39 -12.94 1.16
CA PHE A 264 -9.15 -11.77 0.31
C PHE A 264 -7.74 -11.79 -0.30
N ASN A 265 -6.70 -12.01 0.52
CA ASN A 265 -5.32 -12.04 0.05
C ASN A 265 -5.07 -13.15 -0.98
N TYR A 266 -5.60 -14.35 -0.74
CA TYR A 266 -5.49 -15.46 -1.69
C TYR A 266 -6.20 -15.14 -3.02
N ALA A 267 -7.40 -14.57 -2.96
CA ALA A 267 -8.13 -14.14 -4.14
C ALA A 267 -7.37 -13.08 -4.96
N VAL A 268 -6.76 -12.08 -4.29
CA VAL A 268 -5.90 -11.09 -4.97
C VAL A 268 -4.70 -11.75 -5.64
N GLN A 269 -4.04 -12.70 -4.98
CA GLN A 269 -2.90 -13.42 -5.58
C GLN A 269 -3.32 -14.28 -6.77
N PHE A 270 -4.49 -14.92 -6.69
CA PHE A 270 -5.06 -15.64 -7.81
C PHE A 270 -5.32 -14.72 -9.01
N LEU A 271 -5.93 -13.55 -8.79
CA LEU A 271 -6.19 -12.57 -9.86
C LEU A 271 -4.90 -12.04 -10.50
N LYS A 272 -3.81 -11.90 -9.73
CA LYS A 272 -2.49 -11.51 -10.26
C LYS A 272 -1.88 -12.60 -11.13
N ARG A 273 -1.97 -13.86 -10.72
CA ARG A 273 -1.36 -15.00 -11.43
C ARG A 273 -2.19 -15.47 -12.63
N PHE A 274 -3.51 -15.39 -12.54
CA PHE A 274 -4.45 -15.94 -13.52
C PHE A 274 -5.54 -14.92 -13.93
N PRO A 275 -5.15 -13.72 -14.41
CA PRO A 275 -6.07 -12.59 -14.61
C PRO A 275 -7.16 -12.83 -15.67
N ASN A 276 -6.92 -13.76 -16.60
CA ASN A 276 -7.77 -14.01 -17.76
C ASN A 276 -8.72 -15.22 -17.59
N THR A 277 -8.70 -15.88 -16.42
CA THR A 277 -9.59 -17.01 -16.17
C THR A 277 -11.04 -16.57 -16.03
N HIS A 278 -11.99 -17.46 -16.30
CA HIS A 278 -13.41 -17.17 -16.06
C HIS A 278 -13.71 -16.99 -14.57
N LEU A 279 -13.03 -17.71 -13.67
CA LEU A 279 -13.15 -17.50 -12.24
C LEU A 279 -12.72 -16.07 -11.86
N ALA A 280 -11.63 -15.56 -12.47
CA ALA A 280 -11.18 -14.19 -12.26
C ALA A 280 -12.23 -13.14 -12.68
N LYS A 281 -13.05 -13.40 -13.70
CA LYS A 281 -14.12 -12.48 -14.12
C LYS A 281 -15.18 -12.27 -13.04
N TYR A 282 -15.53 -13.31 -12.29
CA TYR A 282 -16.52 -13.24 -11.21
C TYR A 282 -15.91 -12.81 -9.88
N LEU A 283 -14.65 -13.18 -9.63
CA LEU A 283 -13.95 -12.83 -8.39
C LEU A 283 -13.51 -11.36 -8.34
N ARG A 284 -13.16 -10.75 -9.48
CA ARG A 284 -12.66 -9.38 -9.56
C ARG A 284 -13.64 -8.32 -9.02
N PRO A 285 -14.94 -8.34 -9.37
CA PRO A 285 -15.92 -7.40 -8.82
C PRO A 285 -15.97 -7.39 -7.28
N GLU A 286 -15.93 -8.58 -6.65
CA GLU A 286 -15.96 -8.69 -5.18
C GLU A 286 -14.69 -8.11 -4.53
N ILE A 287 -13.54 -8.34 -5.15
CA ILE A 287 -12.26 -7.76 -4.70
C ILE A 287 -12.29 -6.24 -4.84
N GLU A 288 -12.70 -5.72 -6.00
CA GLU A 288 -12.78 -4.28 -6.25
C GLU A 288 -13.78 -3.58 -5.30
N ALA A 289 -14.91 -4.22 -5.01
CA ALA A 289 -15.90 -3.73 -4.05
C ALA A 289 -15.31 -3.65 -2.63
N SER A 290 -14.63 -4.70 -2.19
CA SER A 290 -13.97 -4.74 -0.89
C SER A 290 -12.85 -3.71 -0.77
N GLU A 291 -12.02 -3.54 -1.81
CA GLU A 291 -11.01 -2.49 -1.87
C GLU A 291 -11.64 -1.09 -1.84
N LYS A 292 -12.76 -0.88 -2.54
CA LYS A 292 -13.48 0.39 -2.56
C LYS A 292 -14.01 0.73 -1.17
N GLY A 293 -14.64 -0.22 -0.49
CA GLY A 293 -15.10 -0.07 0.90
C GLY A 293 -13.95 0.26 1.85
N ASN A 294 -12.83 -0.47 1.74
CA ASN A 294 -11.64 -0.17 2.54
C ASN A 294 -11.08 1.23 2.24
N ASN A 295 -11.02 1.65 0.97
CA ASN A 295 -10.56 2.99 0.62
C ASN A 295 -11.47 4.11 1.17
N GLN A 296 -12.77 3.88 1.29
CA GLN A 296 -13.72 4.81 1.91
C GLN A 296 -13.49 4.91 3.42
N LEU A 297 -13.22 3.79 4.09
CA LEU A 297 -12.88 3.75 5.52
C LEU A 297 -11.71 4.71 5.86
N TYR A 298 -10.71 4.75 4.97
CA TYR A 298 -9.52 5.60 5.06
C TYR A 298 -9.60 6.87 4.19
N SER A 299 -10.80 7.32 3.81
CA SER A 299 -10.97 8.63 3.19
C SER A 299 -10.69 9.69 4.26
N GLY A 300 -9.76 10.61 3.96
CA GLY A 300 -9.29 11.55 4.97
C GLY A 300 -10.26 12.70 5.08
N GLN A 301 -10.47 13.18 6.30
CA GLN A 301 -11.32 14.31 6.58
C GLN A 301 -10.58 15.64 6.30
N PRO A 302 -11.28 16.75 6.07
CA PRO A 302 -10.65 18.06 6.14
C PRO A 302 -9.99 18.24 7.51
N ALA A 303 -8.85 18.96 7.55
CA ALA A 303 -8.26 19.36 8.82
C ALA A 303 -9.30 20.16 9.62
N ARG A 304 -9.41 19.91 10.94
CA ARG A 304 -10.23 20.75 11.80
C ARG A 304 -9.70 22.18 11.69
N ALA A 305 -10.56 23.12 11.32
CA ALA A 305 -10.22 24.53 11.38
C ALA A 305 -9.89 24.85 12.84
N PHE A 306 -8.72 25.43 13.09
CA PHE A 306 -8.40 25.96 14.40
C PHE A 306 -9.35 27.14 14.64
N GLY A 307 -10.28 26.96 15.58
CA GLY A 307 -11.01 28.06 16.22
C GLY A 307 -10.27 28.48 17.48
#